data_AF-A0A501Q8E7-F1
#
_entry.id   AF-A0A501Q8E7-F1
#
_cell.length_a   1.000
_cell.length_b   1.000
_cell.length_c   1.000
_cell.angle_alpha   90.00
_cell.angle_beta   90.00
_cell.angle_gamma   90.00
#
_symmetry.space_group_name_H-M   'P 1'
#
loop_
_entity.id
_entity.type
_entity.pdbx_description
1 polymer ?
#
loop_
_entity_poly.entity_id
_entity_poly.type
_entity_poly.pdbx_seq_one_letter_code
_entity_poly.pdbx_strand_id
1 'polypeptide(L)'
;MIKKIIVSLGLLFSLASVAQEGSASPYSFYGIGDARFKGTTENRSMGGLTILPDSIHMNLQNPATFASLKLTSFTAGGSFSVSNLKTSEATAKAQRSTIDYLAVAFPAGKLGVGFGLMPYTSVGYKINSISDVEGQPSRSYSGKGGMNKVFFGAGYQITSKLSLGADFSYNFGSIETKSLLSQDVQYGTRELNVSDLSGVSFNTGLVFATKIKKYDFVTSVTYSPQANLKSENERKIATLIGSSQSEIVVEEKEIDVADSNLKLPSKLAFGAGFGKKTQWFVGAEVTFQESSKFGSRYDDITNVSYENATRYSVGGYFVPNFDSFTSYWKRVTYRAGLKYENTGLVVGDTSIKDYGMTLGLGLPVGGTISNLNIGFEYGRKGTTHLGLVKETYANIFLSLSLNDRWFVKRKYE
;
A
#
# COMPACT_ATOMS: atom_id res chain seq x y z
N MET A 1 -26.80 11.86 19.80
CA MET A 1 -25.93 11.58 18.63
C MET A 1 -24.45 11.75 18.95
N ILE A 2 -24.03 12.85 19.59
CA ILE A 2 -22.62 13.11 19.98
C ILE A 2 -21.99 11.96 20.77
N LYS A 3 -22.68 11.39 21.77
CA LYS A 3 -22.15 10.23 22.54
C LYS A 3 -21.86 8.99 21.68
N LYS A 4 -22.64 8.73 20.62
CA LYS A 4 -22.41 7.60 19.70
C LYS A 4 -21.22 7.86 18.77
N ILE A 5 -21.02 9.12 18.36
CA ILE A 5 -19.86 9.56 17.57
C ILE A 5 -18.58 9.46 18.41
N ILE A 6 -18.61 9.90 19.67
CA ILE A 6 -17.47 9.81 20.59
C ILE A 6 -17.08 8.35 20.87
N VAL A 7 -18.06 7.46 21.06
CA VAL A 7 -17.79 6.02 21.24
C VAL A 7 -17.22 5.40 19.96
N SER A 8 -17.71 5.80 18.79
CA SER A 8 -17.19 5.31 17.49
C SER A 8 -15.78 5.83 17.21
N LEU A 9 -15.50 7.10 17.53
CA LEU A 9 -14.14 7.66 17.47
C LEU A 9 -13.23 7.01 18.52
N GLY A 10 -13.72 6.75 19.73
CA GLY A 10 -12.96 6.07 20.78
C GLY A 10 -12.58 4.64 20.41
N LEU A 11 -13.49 3.91 19.72
CA LEU A 11 -13.22 2.60 19.13
C LEU A 11 -12.22 2.67 17.96
N LEU A 12 -12.29 3.71 17.12
CA LEU A 12 -11.28 3.94 16.08
C LEU A 12 -9.91 4.28 16.67
N PHE A 13 -9.86 5.04 17.76
CA PHE A 13 -8.63 5.38 18.48
C PHE A 13 -8.03 4.17 19.23
N SER A 14 -8.86 3.28 19.80
CA SER A 14 -8.35 2.06 20.44
C SER A 14 -7.79 1.06 19.42
N LEU A 15 -8.37 1.01 18.21
CA LEU A 15 -7.80 0.24 17.09
C LEU A 15 -6.50 0.85 16.55
N ALA A 16 -6.31 2.17 16.65
CA ALA A 16 -5.06 2.84 16.28
C ALA A 16 -3.90 2.47 17.23
N SER A 17 -4.16 2.22 18.52
CA SER A 17 -3.12 1.79 19.49
C SER A 17 -2.50 0.42 19.19
N VAL A 18 -3.14 -0.42 18.36
CA VAL A 18 -2.62 -1.74 17.93
C VAL A 18 -1.88 -1.69 16.58
N ALA A 19 -1.82 -0.53 15.93
CA ALA A 19 -1.18 -0.33 14.63
C ALA A 19 0.24 0.23 14.80
N GLN A 20 1.13 -0.50 15.48
CA GLN A 20 2.48 0.01 15.80
C GLN A 20 3.52 -0.25 14.69
N GLU A 21 3.25 -1.16 13.76
CA GLU A 21 4.12 -1.46 12.62
C GLU A 21 3.28 -1.76 11.37
N GLY A 22 3.62 -1.17 10.22
CA GLY A 22 2.84 -1.34 8.98
C GLY A 22 3.27 -2.53 8.12
N SER A 23 4.36 -3.22 8.50
CA SER A 23 4.88 -4.42 7.86
C SER A 23 5.37 -5.41 8.92
N ALA A 24 5.54 -6.66 8.50
CA ALA A 24 6.20 -7.71 9.27
C ALA A 24 7.19 -8.52 8.41
N SER A 25 7.49 -8.03 7.20
CA SER A 25 8.34 -8.71 6.24
C SER A 25 9.80 -8.39 6.51
N PRO A 26 10.68 -9.40 6.67
CA PRO A 26 12.13 -9.19 6.66
C PRO A 26 12.63 -8.47 5.41
N TYR A 27 11.96 -8.62 4.26
CA TYR A 27 12.32 -7.91 3.03
C TYR A 27 12.07 -6.39 3.11
N SER A 28 11.27 -5.93 4.07
CA SER A 28 11.07 -4.49 4.32
C SER A 28 12.30 -3.79 4.92
N PHE A 29 13.36 -4.54 5.26
CA PHE A 29 14.65 -3.99 5.64
C PHE A 29 15.28 -3.15 4.50
N TYR A 30 15.09 -3.59 3.26
CA TYR A 30 15.76 -3.01 2.09
C TYR A 30 15.07 -1.76 1.57
N GLY A 31 15.87 -0.84 1.03
CA GLY A 31 15.38 0.38 0.40
C GLY A 31 14.52 1.20 1.36
N ILE A 32 13.46 1.85 0.89
CA ILE A 32 12.51 2.61 1.75
C ILE A 32 11.41 1.74 2.38
N GLY A 33 11.61 0.42 2.41
CA GLY A 33 10.64 -0.56 2.89
C GLY A 33 9.81 -1.22 1.82
N ASP A 34 8.90 -2.08 2.26
CA ASP A 34 7.98 -2.79 1.38
C ASP A 34 6.96 -1.82 0.78
N ALA A 35 6.76 -1.92 -0.53
CA ALA A 35 5.72 -1.17 -1.21
C ALA A 35 4.34 -1.61 -0.72
N ARG A 36 3.56 -0.66 -0.18
CA ARG A 36 2.17 -0.93 0.18
C ARG A 36 1.31 -0.90 -1.08
N PHE A 37 0.19 -1.61 -1.06
CA PHE A 37 -0.78 -1.50 -2.15
C PHE A 37 -1.42 -0.11 -2.13
N LYS A 38 -1.25 0.64 -3.23
CA LYS A 38 -1.59 2.07 -3.33
C LYS A 38 -3.00 2.34 -3.88
N GLY A 39 -3.88 1.34 -3.88
CA GLY A 39 -5.25 1.45 -4.41
C GLY A 39 -6.32 1.23 -3.35
N THR A 40 -7.58 1.33 -3.76
CA THR A 40 -8.71 1.07 -2.87
C THR A 40 -8.95 -0.43 -2.67
N THR A 41 -9.72 -0.79 -1.64
CA THR A 41 -10.19 -2.17 -1.39
C THR A 41 -10.86 -2.77 -2.63
N GLU A 42 -11.57 -1.95 -3.40
CA GLU A 42 -12.21 -2.31 -4.67
C GLU A 42 -11.16 -2.70 -5.72
N ASN A 43 -10.13 -1.88 -5.92
CA ASN A 43 -9.02 -2.21 -6.83
C ASN A 43 -8.31 -3.50 -6.37
N ARG A 44 -7.97 -3.58 -5.06
CA ARG A 44 -7.27 -4.73 -4.47
C ARG A 44 -8.05 -6.03 -4.66
N SER A 45 -9.37 -5.99 -4.48
CA SER A 45 -10.26 -7.16 -4.66
C SER A 45 -10.30 -7.68 -6.12
N MET A 46 -9.86 -6.87 -7.08
CA MET A 46 -9.79 -7.21 -8.51
C MET A 46 -8.35 -7.46 -8.98
N GLY A 47 -7.49 -7.99 -8.12
CA GLY A 47 -6.07 -8.23 -8.45
C GLY A 47 -5.23 -6.94 -8.54
N GLY A 48 -5.82 -5.79 -8.19
CA GLY A 48 -5.17 -4.48 -8.23
C GLY A 48 -5.37 -3.70 -9.52
N LEU A 49 -6.35 -4.05 -10.36
CA LEU A 49 -6.66 -3.30 -11.57
C LEU A 49 -6.98 -1.82 -11.28
N THR A 50 -6.37 -0.93 -12.05
CA THR A 50 -6.49 0.53 -11.92
C THR A 50 -7.17 1.19 -13.14
N ILE A 51 -7.66 0.38 -14.07
CA ILE A 51 -8.21 0.86 -15.35
C ILE A 51 -9.68 1.28 -15.30
N LEU A 52 -10.44 0.87 -14.29
CA LEU A 52 -11.90 1.01 -14.28
C LEU A 52 -12.32 2.42 -13.82
N PRO A 53 -12.95 3.24 -14.68
CA PRO A 53 -13.65 4.45 -14.25
C PRO A 53 -14.97 4.07 -13.57
N ASP A 54 -15.17 4.57 -12.36
CA ASP A 54 -16.40 4.37 -11.58
C ASP A 54 -17.02 5.74 -11.25
N SER A 55 -18.35 5.77 -11.15
CA SER A 55 -19.11 6.96 -10.77
C SER A 55 -19.18 7.21 -9.28
N ILE A 56 -18.88 6.21 -8.45
CA ILE A 56 -19.10 6.25 -7.00
C ILE A 56 -17.93 5.69 -6.17
N HIS A 57 -16.89 5.18 -6.83
CA HIS A 57 -15.68 4.70 -6.16
C HIS A 57 -14.47 5.47 -6.69
N MET A 58 -13.64 5.94 -5.76
CA MET A 58 -12.36 6.53 -6.11
C MET A 58 -11.37 5.44 -6.55
N ASN A 59 -10.48 5.79 -7.47
CA ASN A 59 -9.32 4.97 -7.81
C ASN A 59 -8.07 5.82 -7.58
N LEU A 60 -7.39 5.53 -6.48
CA LEU A 60 -6.27 6.32 -5.99
C LEU A 60 -5.00 6.17 -6.82
N GLN A 61 -4.96 5.20 -7.74
CA GLN A 61 -3.80 4.95 -8.62
C GLN A 61 -3.93 5.60 -10.00
N ASN A 62 -5.12 6.10 -10.36
CA ASN A 62 -5.39 6.63 -11.69
C ASN A 62 -6.20 7.93 -11.63
N PRO A 63 -5.55 9.11 -11.61
CA PRO A 63 -6.25 10.39 -11.45
C PRO A 63 -7.25 10.70 -12.58
N ALA A 64 -7.10 10.11 -13.77
CA ALA A 64 -8.04 10.31 -14.87
C ALA A 64 -9.44 9.77 -14.58
N THR A 65 -9.57 8.79 -13.69
CA THR A 65 -10.90 8.24 -13.33
C THR A 65 -11.72 9.21 -12.49
N PHE A 66 -11.11 10.21 -11.85
CA PHE A 66 -11.85 11.21 -11.06
C PHE A 66 -12.85 11.98 -11.91
N ALA A 67 -12.58 12.16 -13.20
CA ALA A 67 -13.51 12.76 -14.15
C ALA A 67 -14.82 11.97 -14.33
N SER A 68 -14.87 10.69 -13.92
CA SER A 68 -16.05 9.83 -14.05
C SER A 68 -16.95 9.85 -12.82
N LEU A 69 -16.48 10.42 -11.71
CA LEU A 69 -17.24 10.53 -10.47
C LEU A 69 -18.49 11.38 -10.69
N LYS A 70 -19.60 10.95 -10.08
CA LYS A 70 -20.89 11.64 -10.14
C LYS A 70 -21.38 12.13 -8.79
N LEU A 71 -20.82 11.59 -7.71
CA LEU A 71 -21.14 11.95 -6.34
C LEU A 71 -19.86 12.32 -5.61
N THR A 72 -20.00 13.17 -4.60
CA THR A 72 -18.92 13.36 -3.63
C THR A 72 -18.72 12.04 -2.92
N SER A 73 -17.48 11.56 -2.91
CA SER A 73 -17.11 10.26 -2.35
C SER A 73 -16.11 10.48 -1.23
N PHE A 74 -16.47 10.02 -0.03
CA PHE A 74 -15.54 9.87 1.08
C PHE A 74 -15.21 8.39 1.19
N THR A 75 -13.92 8.05 1.20
CA THR A 75 -13.48 6.66 1.32
C THR A 75 -12.38 6.50 2.36
N ALA A 76 -12.53 5.50 3.20
CA ALA A 76 -11.55 5.13 4.22
C ALA A 76 -11.39 3.61 4.22
N GLY A 77 -10.14 3.14 4.23
CA GLY A 77 -9.82 1.72 4.17
C GLY A 77 -8.78 1.33 5.20
N GLY A 78 -8.87 0.09 5.68
CA GLY A 78 -7.88 -0.53 6.53
C GLY A 78 -7.78 -2.03 6.27
N SER A 79 -6.67 -2.63 6.68
CA SER A 79 -6.45 -4.06 6.52
C SER A 79 -5.88 -4.72 7.76
N PHE A 80 -6.19 -6.01 7.87
CA PHE A 80 -5.60 -6.94 8.81
C PHE A 80 -4.85 -8.01 8.01
N SER A 81 -3.58 -8.21 8.32
CA SER A 81 -2.68 -9.12 7.59
C SER A 81 -2.11 -10.13 8.55
N VAL A 82 -2.14 -11.41 8.16
CA VAL A 82 -1.46 -12.51 8.85
C VAL A 82 -0.42 -13.09 7.91
N SER A 83 0.83 -13.15 8.34
CA SER A 83 1.95 -13.71 7.55
C SER A 83 2.62 -14.84 8.31
N ASN A 84 2.87 -15.93 7.59
CA ASN A 84 3.68 -17.05 8.05
C ASN A 84 5.02 -17.00 7.33
N LEU A 85 6.08 -16.71 8.09
CA LEU A 85 7.45 -16.57 7.63
C LEU A 85 8.17 -17.90 7.83
N LYS A 86 8.76 -18.46 6.78
CA LYS A 86 9.46 -19.74 6.83
C LYS A 86 10.84 -19.62 6.21
N THR A 87 11.85 -20.15 6.90
CA THR A 87 13.20 -20.42 6.38
C THR A 87 13.41 -21.93 6.25
N SER A 88 14.63 -22.37 5.93
CA SER A 88 15.04 -23.79 6.01
C SER A 88 14.96 -24.35 7.44
N GLU A 89 15.12 -23.50 8.45
CA GLU A 89 15.36 -23.91 9.84
C GLU A 89 14.21 -23.53 10.79
N ALA A 90 13.50 -22.44 10.50
CA ALA A 90 12.52 -21.88 11.43
C ALA A 90 11.21 -21.47 10.74
N THR A 91 10.17 -21.32 11.55
CA THR A 91 8.88 -20.76 11.14
C THR A 91 8.39 -19.78 12.19
N ALA A 92 7.92 -18.62 11.75
CA ALA A 92 7.38 -17.58 12.61
C ALA A 92 6.06 -17.03 12.04
N LYS A 93 5.19 -16.55 12.92
CA LYS A 93 3.94 -15.91 12.53
C LYS A 93 3.97 -14.44 12.92
N ALA A 94 3.43 -13.60 12.05
CA ALA A 94 3.24 -12.19 12.31
C ALA A 94 1.82 -11.75 11.93
N GLN A 95 1.33 -10.73 12.62
CA GLN A 95 0.02 -10.14 12.40
C GLN A 95 0.15 -8.62 12.44
N ARG A 96 -0.56 -7.93 11.55
CA ARG A 96 -0.53 -6.46 11.45
C ARG A 96 -1.91 -5.91 11.12
N SER A 97 -2.26 -4.80 11.75
CA SER A 97 -3.45 -4.01 11.45
C SER A 97 -3.01 -2.64 10.97
N THR A 98 -3.51 -2.19 9.82
CA THR A 98 -3.11 -0.91 9.22
C THR A 98 -4.30 -0.13 8.71
N ILE A 99 -4.19 1.21 8.75
CA ILE A 99 -5.03 2.09 7.95
C ILE A 99 -4.35 2.19 6.58
N ASP A 100 -5.09 1.89 5.52
CA ASP A 100 -4.54 1.82 4.17
C ASP A 100 -4.72 3.12 3.38
N TYR A 101 -5.81 3.86 3.63
CA TYR A 101 -6.05 5.17 3.03
C TYR A 101 -7.22 5.91 3.68
N LEU A 102 -7.19 7.24 3.54
CA LEU A 102 -8.30 8.16 3.79
C LEU A 102 -8.35 9.18 2.64
N ALA A 103 -9.45 9.26 1.91
CA ALA A 103 -9.55 10.14 0.76
C ALA A 103 -10.96 10.70 0.56
N VAL A 104 -11.03 11.87 -0.08
CA VAL A 104 -12.27 12.53 -0.49
C VAL A 104 -12.14 13.00 -1.93
N ALA A 105 -13.20 12.83 -2.71
CA ALA A 105 -13.27 13.39 -4.05
C ALA A 105 -14.62 14.06 -4.33
N PHE A 106 -14.56 15.08 -5.18
CA PHE A 106 -15.67 15.95 -5.55
C PHE A 106 -15.80 15.99 -7.07
N PRO A 107 -16.98 15.70 -7.61
CA PRO A 107 -17.28 15.95 -9.01
C PRO A 107 -17.69 17.41 -9.24
N ALA A 108 -17.18 18.01 -10.30
CA ALA A 108 -17.46 19.37 -10.75
C ALA A 108 -17.71 19.37 -12.28
N GLY A 109 -18.80 18.73 -12.69
CA GLY A 109 -19.17 18.60 -14.10
C GLY A 109 -18.25 17.64 -14.85
N LYS A 110 -17.39 18.17 -15.74
CA LYS A 110 -16.37 17.38 -16.47
C LYS A 110 -15.07 17.22 -15.68
N LEU A 111 -14.88 18.01 -14.62
CA LEU A 111 -13.74 17.93 -13.72
C LEU A 111 -14.12 17.08 -12.52
N GLY A 112 -13.20 16.25 -12.04
CA GLY A 112 -13.25 15.66 -10.71
C GLY A 112 -11.95 15.96 -9.98
N VAL A 113 -12.04 16.33 -8.72
CA VAL A 113 -10.88 16.61 -7.87
C VAL A 113 -10.91 15.69 -6.66
N GLY A 114 -9.75 15.25 -6.19
CA GLY A 114 -9.65 14.39 -5.03
C GLY A 114 -8.37 14.64 -4.25
N PHE A 115 -8.43 14.46 -2.94
CA PHE A 115 -7.28 14.53 -2.06
C PHE A 115 -7.36 13.46 -0.99
N GLY A 116 -6.22 13.12 -0.40
CA GLY A 116 -6.19 12.10 0.64
C GLY A 116 -4.81 11.88 1.20
N LEU A 117 -4.76 10.98 2.18
CA LEU A 117 -3.57 10.53 2.89
C LEU A 117 -3.54 9.00 2.83
N MET A 118 -2.37 8.44 2.56
CA MET A 118 -2.17 6.99 2.61
C MET A 118 -0.71 6.62 2.88
N PRO A 119 -0.44 5.48 3.52
CA PRO A 119 0.90 4.89 3.54
C PRO A 119 1.36 4.53 2.12
N TYR A 120 2.60 4.86 1.79
CA TYR A 120 3.24 4.55 0.51
C TYR A 120 4.15 3.34 0.63
N THR A 121 4.99 3.29 1.66
CA THR A 121 5.84 2.14 2.03
C THR A 121 5.75 1.86 3.51
N SER A 122 6.17 0.66 3.93
CA SER A 122 6.31 0.36 5.35
C SER A 122 7.52 -0.51 5.63
N VAL A 123 8.20 -0.18 6.74
CA VAL A 123 9.25 -0.98 7.35
C VAL A 123 8.73 -1.59 8.64
N GLY A 124 8.98 -2.88 8.82
CA GLY A 124 8.54 -3.62 9.98
C GLY A 124 9.14 -5.00 9.99
N TYR A 125 10.18 -5.19 10.80
CA TYR A 125 10.82 -6.49 11.01
C TYR A 125 11.48 -6.53 12.39
N LYS A 126 11.57 -7.74 12.95
CA LYS A 126 12.38 -8.04 14.13
C LYS A 126 13.01 -9.42 13.93
N ILE A 127 14.33 -9.45 13.81
CA ILE A 127 15.12 -10.65 13.54
C ILE A 127 16.06 -10.83 14.73
N ASN A 128 15.94 -11.95 15.42
CA ASN A 128 16.84 -12.33 16.49
C ASN A 128 17.69 -13.50 16.02
N SER A 129 19.00 -13.34 16.06
CA SER A 129 19.97 -14.42 15.93
C SER A 129 20.49 -14.72 17.32
N ILE A 130 19.99 -15.80 17.91
CA ILE A 130 20.43 -16.27 19.22
C ILE A 130 21.57 -17.25 18.99
N SER A 131 22.73 -17.00 19.59
CA SER A 131 23.81 -17.97 19.61
C SER A 131 23.70 -18.84 20.86
N ASP A 132 23.69 -20.17 20.69
CA ASP A 132 23.70 -21.13 21.79
C ASP A 132 25.13 -21.47 22.26
N VAL A 133 26.16 -20.86 21.63
CA VAL A 133 27.57 -21.04 21.99
C VAL A 133 27.98 -20.00 23.04
N GLU A 134 28.46 -20.46 24.18
CA GLU A 134 28.96 -19.64 25.28
C GLU A 134 30.06 -18.67 24.79
N GLY A 135 29.89 -17.37 25.05
CA GLY A 135 30.82 -16.31 24.62
C GLY A 135 30.62 -15.77 23.19
N GLN A 136 29.62 -16.26 22.45
CA GLN A 136 29.21 -15.65 21.17
C GLN A 136 28.03 -14.68 21.39
N PRO A 137 28.14 -13.41 20.96
CA PRO A 137 27.10 -12.43 21.23
C PRO A 137 25.86 -12.67 20.37
N SER A 138 24.68 -12.63 20.99
CA SER A 138 23.42 -12.63 20.25
C SER A 138 23.14 -11.27 19.63
N ARG A 139 22.49 -11.31 18.47
CA ARG A 139 22.22 -10.13 17.65
C ARG A 139 20.72 -9.98 17.42
N SER A 140 20.20 -8.79 17.69
CA SER A 140 18.82 -8.42 17.40
C SER A 140 18.82 -7.27 16.42
N TYR A 141 18.08 -7.42 15.33
CA TYR A 141 17.83 -6.37 14.36
C TYR A 141 16.35 -6.07 14.33
N SER A 142 15.98 -4.80 14.41
CA SER A 142 14.62 -4.36 14.23
C SER A 142 14.55 -3.12 13.37
N GLY A 143 13.47 -2.97 12.62
CA GLY A 143 13.18 -1.73 11.92
C GLY A 143 11.69 -1.46 11.89
N LYS A 144 11.33 -0.18 11.95
CA LYS A 144 9.94 0.29 11.98
C LYS A 144 9.80 1.61 11.22
N GLY A 145 8.56 1.94 10.87
CA GLY A 145 8.22 3.20 10.22
C GLY A 145 7.88 3.00 8.73
N GLY A 146 8.30 3.93 7.89
CA GLY A 146 7.99 3.97 6.46
C GLY A 146 7.61 5.36 5.99
N MET A 147 7.05 5.43 4.78
CA MET A 147 6.69 6.69 4.15
C MET A 147 5.19 6.76 3.91
N ASN A 148 4.59 7.91 4.23
CA ASN A 148 3.22 8.29 3.90
C ASN A 148 3.20 9.26 2.72
N LYS A 149 2.05 9.35 2.06
CA LYS A 149 1.80 10.25 0.94
C LYS A 149 0.51 11.02 1.21
N VAL A 150 0.58 12.35 1.20
CA VAL A 150 -0.58 13.22 0.99
C VAL A 150 -0.63 13.57 -0.49
N PHE A 151 -1.82 13.51 -1.09
CA PHE A 151 -1.99 13.79 -2.52
C PHE A 151 -3.15 14.73 -2.77
N PHE A 152 -3.03 15.45 -3.88
CA PHE A 152 -4.10 16.20 -4.53
C PHE A 152 -4.08 15.84 -6.01
N GLY A 153 -5.21 15.38 -6.53
CA GLY A 153 -5.35 14.97 -7.92
C GLY A 153 -6.60 15.54 -8.57
N ALA A 154 -6.51 15.72 -9.88
CA ALA A 154 -7.60 16.19 -10.72
C ALA A 154 -7.69 15.34 -11.99
N GLY A 155 -8.92 15.03 -12.41
CA GLY A 155 -9.24 14.38 -13.66
C GLY A 155 -10.21 15.22 -14.47
N TYR A 156 -9.98 15.36 -15.77
CA TYR A 156 -10.83 16.11 -16.67
C TYR A 156 -11.30 15.25 -17.85
N GLN A 157 -12.61 15.28 -18.11
CA GLN A 157 -13.25 14.63 -19.25
C GLN A 157 -13.14 15.51 -20.49
N ILE A 158 -12.14 15.23 -21.33
CA ILE A 158 -11.88 15.97 -22.58
C ILE A 158 -13.02 15.73 -23.59
N THR A 159 -13.34 14.46 -23.80
CA THR A 159 -14.43 14.03 -24.68
C THR A 159 -15.33 13.06 -23.93
N SER A 160 -16.49 12.70 -24.50
CA SER A 160 -17.36 11.69 -23.90
C SER A 160 -16.67 10.32 -23.71
N LYS A 161 -15.53 10.09 -24.38
CA LYS A 161 -14.78 8.82 -24.36
C LYS A 161 -13.40 8.93 -23.73
N LEU A 162 -12.82 10.12 -23.63
CA LEU A 162 -11.43 10.34 -23.23
C LEU A 162 -11.35 11.25 -22.01
N SER A 163 -10.66 10.78 -20.99
CA SER A 163 -10.34 11.53 -19.77
C SER A 163 -8.84 11.52 -19.54
N LEU A 164 -8.31 12.64 -19.06
CA LEU A 164 -6.94 12.77 -18.57
C LEU A 164 -6.97 13.12 -17.08
N GLY A 165 -5.87 12.91 -16.38
CA GLY A 165 -5.73 13.37 -15.02
C GLY A 165 -4.28 13.42 -14.57
N ALA A 166 -4.06 14.16 -13.49
CA ALA A 166 -2.77 14.26 -12.83
C ALA A 166 -2.96 14.31 -11.31
N ASP A 167 -2.03 13.73 -10.57
CA ASP A 167 -1.90 13.92 -9.12
C ASP A 167 -0.50 14.44 -8.76
N PHE A 168 -0.51 15.37 -7.83
CA PHE A 168 0.65 15.89 -7.11
C PHE A 168 0.65 15.31 -5.71
N SER A 169 1.83 14.92 -5.23
CA SER A 169 1.96 14.30 -3.93
C SER A 169 3.16 14.81 -3.15
N TYR A 170 2.97 14.96 -1.85
CA TYR A 170 4.05 15.13 -0.90
C TYR A 170 4.22 13.85 -0.10
N ASN A 171 5.40 13.25 -0.20
CA ASN A 171 5.77 12.03 0.50
C ASN A 171 6.61 12.41 1.71
N PHE A 172 6.33 11.80 2.86
CA PHE A 172 7.02 12.09 4.11
C PHE A 172 6.97 10.89 5.04
N GLY A 173 7.98 10.73 5.89
CA GLY A 173 7.98 9.72 6.93
C GLY A 173 9.36 9.51 7.51
N SER A 174 9.47 8.57 8.45
CA SER A 174 10.71 8.25 9.11
C SER A 174 10.90 6.75 9.13
N ILE A 175 12.13 6.30 8.95
CA ILE A 175 12.48 4.89 9.13
C ILE A 175 13.55 4.79 10.21
N GLU A 176 13.24 4.04 11.26
CA GLU A 176 14.17 3.71 12.32
C GLU A 176 14.67 2.28 12.12
N THR A 177 15.99 2.08 12.16
CA THR A 177 16.61 0.76 12.20
C THR A 177 17.51 0.66 13.41
N LYS A 178 17.45 -0.47 14.09
CA LYS A 178 18.15 -0.73 15.34
C LYS A 178 18.84 -2.07 15.25
N SER A 179 20.14 -2.09 15.51
CA SER A 179 20.96 -3.28 15.69
C SER A 179 21.44 -3.31 17.14
N LEU A 180 21.26 -4.44 17.80
CA LEU A 180 21.65 -4.68 19.18
C LEU A 180 22.51 -5.93 19.24
N LEU A 181 23.66 -5.81 19.89
CA LEU A 181 24.59 -6.89 20.16
C LEU A 181 24.68 -7.04 21.67
N SER A 182 24.05 -8.07 22.24
CA SER A 182 24.06 -8.30 23.68
C SER A 182 23.71 -9.75 24.03
N GLN A 183 24.72 -10.55 24.34
CA GLN A 183 24.62 -11.75 25.20
C GLN A 183 26.04 -12.12 25.65
N ASP A 184 26.18 -12.53 26.91
CA ASP A 184 27.45 -12.95 27.56
C ASP A 184 28.61 -11.93 27.53
N VAL A 185 28.30 -10.64 27.35
CA VAL A 185 29.26 -9.53 27.43
C VAL A 185 28.83 -8.53 28.50
N GLN A 186 29.80 -7.99 29.25
CA GLN A 186 29.55 -6.98 30.30
C GLN A 186 28.92 -5.69 29.74
N TYR A 187 29.24 -5.37 28.49
CA TYR A 187 28.71 -4.23 27.75
C TYR A 187 28.21 -4.67 26.37
N GLY A 188 26.94 -4.40 26.08
CA GLY A 188 26.37 -4.57 24.74
C GLY A 188 26.59 -3.33 23.87
N THR A 189 26.42 -3.48 22.56
CA THR A 189 26.47 -2.36 21.61
C THR A 189 25.12 -2.20 20.93
N ARG A 190 24.64 -0.96 20.84
CA ARG A 190 23.47 -0.57 20.06
C ARG A 190 23.88 0.38 18.96
N GLU A 191 23.43 0.11 17.75
CA GLU A 191 23.42 1.06 16.65
C GLU A 191 21.98 1.41 16.32
N LEU A 192 21.66 2.70 16.35
CA LEU A 192 20.36 3.25 15.99
C LEU A 192 20.55 4.19 14.81
N ASN A 193 19.87 3.92 13.70
CA ASN A 193 19.84 4.80 12.55
C ASN A 193 18.43 5.29 12.30
N VAL A 194 18.27 6.59 12.11
CA VAL A 194 17.01 7.25 11.76
C VAL A 194 17.20 7.93 10.41
N SER A 195 16.28 7.68 9.48
CA SER A 195 16.23 8.34 8.17
C SER A 195 14.89 9.04 8.01
N ASP A 196 14.90 10.37 8.04
CA ASP A 196 13.73 11.20 7.77
C ASP A 196 13.63 11.50 6.27
N LEU A 197 12.55 11.00 5.68
CA LEU A 197 12.31 11.03 4.24
C LEU A 197 11.30 12.12 3.90
N SER A 198 11.62 12.91 2.88
CA SER A 198 10.66 13.86 2.30
C SER A 198 10.86 14.07 0.80
N GLY A 199 9.78 14.34 0.07
CA GLY A 199 9.89 14.74 -1.32
C GLY A 199 8.59 14.70 -2.10
N VAL A 200 8.61 15.31 -3.29
CA VAL A 200 7.42 15.45 -4.14
C VAL A 200 7.41 14.39 -5.25
N SER A 201 6.23 13.90 -5.59
CA SER A 201 6.04 12.98 -6.72
C SER A 201 4.80 13.33 -7.53
N PHE A 202 4.85 13.00 -8.81
CA PHE A 202 3.76 13.22 -9.76
C PHE A 202 3.28 11.90 -10.32
N ASN A 203 2.01 11.83 -10.69
CA ASN A 203 1.47 10.74 -11.47
C ASN A 203 0.39 11.25 -12.41
N THR A 204 0.30 10.65 -13.58
CA THR A 204 -0.59 11.07 -14.66
C THR A 204 -1.36 9.87 -15.17
N GLY A 205 -2.57 10.12 -15.66
CA GLY A 205 -3.46 9.09 -16.15
C GLY A 205 -4.16 9.51 -17.44
N LEU A 206 -4.44 8.51 -18.27
CA LEU A 206 -5.29 8.63 -19.43
C LEU A 206 -6.24 7.43 -19.45
N VAL A 207 -7.53 7.69 -19.62
CA VAL A 207 -8.57 6.66 -19.71
C VAL A 207 -9.37 6.88 -20.98
N PHE A 208 -9.47 5.84 -21.80
CA PHE A 208 -10.34 5.79 -22.97
C PHE A 208 -11.43 4.76 -22.74
N ALA A 209 -12.68 5.21 -22.68
CA ALA A 209 -13.86 4.38 -22.49
C ALA A 209 -14.83 4.54 -23.66
N THR A 210 -15.19 3.44 -24.31
CA THR A 210 -16.11 3.44 -25.45
C THR A 210 -17.06 2.26 -25.42
N LYS A 211 -18.09 2.29 -26.26
CA LYS A 211 -19.01 1.17 -26.43
C LYS A 211 -18.70 0.40 -27.70
N ILE A 212 -18.51 -0.91 -27.56
CA ILE A 212 -18.42 -1.85 -28.69
C ILE A 212 -19.69 -2.69 -28.66
N LYS A 213 -20.61 -2.40 -29.59
CA LYS A 213 -21.99 -2.92 -29.58
C LYS A 213 -22.68 -2.58 -28.24
N LYS A 214 -23.05 -3.60 -27.45
CA LYS A 214 -23.75 -3.46 -26.16
C LYS A 214 -22.82 -3.43 -24.94
N TYR A 215 -21.51 -3.53 -25.17
CA TYR A 215 -20.52 -3.70 -24.12
C TYR A 215 -19.62 -2.49 -24.01
N ASP A 216 -19.14 -2.22 -22.80
CA ASP A 216 -18.19 -1.17 -22.50
C ASP A 216 -16.77 -1.72 -22.65
N PHE A 217 -15.95 -1.01 -23.40
CA PHE A 217 -14.52 -1.26 -23.56
C PHE A 217 -13.76 -0.10 -22.94
N VAL A 218 -12.80 -0.41 -22.07
CA VAL A 218 -12.01 0.58 -21.34
C VAL A 218 -10.54 0.25 -21.47
N THR A 219 -9.73 1.26 -21.75
CA THR A 219 -8.27 1.18 -21.74
C THR A 219 -7.73 2.31 -20.88
N SER A 220 -6.60 2.07 -20.23
CA SER A 220 -5.93 3.11 -19.48
C SER A 220 -4.42 2.99 -19.54
N VAL A 221 -3.77 4.14 -19.49
CA VAL A 221 -2.34 4.30 -19.27
C VAL A 221 -2.16 5.18 -18.05
N THR A 222 -1.27 4.80 -17.14
CA THR A 222 -0.80 5.68 -16.06
C THR A 222 0.72 5.76 -16.05
N TYR A 223 1.25 6.93 -15.77
CA TYR A 223 2.69 7.18 -15.75
C TYR A 223 3.06 8.05 -14.55
N SER A 224 3.95 7.51 -13.72
CA SER A 224 4.62 8.21 -12.63
C SER A 224 6.10 8.40 -13.02
N PRO A 225 6.58 9.62 -13.29
CA PRO A 225 8.00 9.86 -13.51
C PRO A 225 8.82 9.57 -12.24
N GLN A 226 10.13 9.36 -12.43
CA GLN A 226 11.08 9.25 -11.32
C GLN A 226 11.02 10.52 -10.47
N ALA A 227 11.06 10.36 -9.15
CA ALA A 227 11.13 11.46 -8.20
C ALA A 227 12.33 11.30 -7.26
N ASN A 228 12.83 12.40 -6.72
CA ASN A 228 13.90 12.39 -5.73
C ASN A 228 13.30 12.63 -4.33
N LEU A 229 13.77 11.87 -3.35
CA LEU A 229 13.48 12.04 -1.94
C LEU A 229 14.75 12.48 -1.24
N LYS A 230 14.66 13.53 -0.44
CA LYS A 230 15.68 13.88 0.54
C LYS A 230 15.59 12.90 1.71
N SER A 231 16.72 12.38 2.14
CA SER A 231 16.87 11.56 3.34
C SER A 231 17.85 12.23 4.28
N GLU A 232 17.33 12.78 5.38
CA GLU A 232 18.13 13.30 6.49
C GLU A 232 18.47 12.13 7.41
N ASN A 233 19.76 11.88 7.63
CA ASN A 233 20.23 10.66 8.28
C ASN A 233 20.89 10.98 9.63
N GLU A 234 20.51 10.25 10.66
CA GLU A 234 21.10 10.33 12.01
C GLU A 234 21.55 8.93 12.44
N ARG A 235 22.77 8.81 12.99
CA ARG A 235 23.31 7.55 13.51
C ARG A 235 23.82 7.74 14.93
N LYS A 236 23.34 6.88 15.84
CA LYS A 236 23.78 6.82 17.23
C LYS A 236 24.34 5.45 17.54
N ILE A 237 25.53 5.42 18.13
CA ILE A 237 26.14 4.22 18.67
C ILE A 237 26.17 4.36 20.18
N ALA A 238 25.58 3.39 20.89
CA ALA A 238 25.50 3.39 22.33
C ALA A 238 26.10 2.11 22.93
N THR A 239 26.78 2.27 24.06
CA THR A 239 27.20 1.18 24.94
C THR A 239 26.10 0.92 25.96
N LEU A 240 25.68 -0.33 26.10
CA LEU A 240 24.57 -0.73 26.95
C LEU A 240 25.04 -1.63 28.10
N ILE A 241 24.41 -1.48 29.28
CA ILE A 241 24.41 -2.50 30.35
C ILE A 241 22.98 -3.05 30.45
N GLY A 242 22.84 -4.36 30.59
CA GLY A 242 21.55 -5.03 30.76
C GLY A 242 21.29 -6.13 29.72
N SER A 243 20.11 -6.76 29.82
CA SER A 243 19.66 -7.80 28.88
C SER A 243 18.86 -7.18 27.73
N SER A 244 18.57 -7.97 26.69
CA SER A 244 17.81 -7.55 25.48
C SER A 244 16.39 -7.00 25.74
N GLN A 245 15.91 -6.99 26.98
CA GLN A 245 14.59 -6.49 27.39
C GLN A 245 14.65 -5.22 28.26
N SER A 246 15.83 -4.83 28.76
CA SER A 246 16.04 -3.61 29.57
C SER A 246 17.37 -2.98 29.19
N GLU A 247 17.30 -1.89 28.43
CA GLU A 247 18.47 -1.18 27.91
C GLU A 247 18.84 -0.02 28.84
N ILE A 248 19.98 -0.12 29.53
CA ILE A 248 20.56 1.02 30.24
C ILE A 248 21.70 1.55 29.39
N VAL A 249 21.52 2.75 28.84
CA VAL A 249 22.54 3.44 28.05
C VAL A 249 23.62 3.95 29.01
N VAL A 250 24.85 3.49 28.82
CA VAL A 250 26.03 3.95 29.58
C VAL A 250 26.62 5.18 28.92
N GLU A 251 26.83 5.08 27.61
CA GLU A 251 27.43 6.10 26.78
C GLU A 251 26.74 6.04 25.41
N GLU A 252 26.49 7.20 24.81
CA GLU A 252 25.95 7.31 23.46
C GLU A 252 26.74 8.36 22.71
N LYS A 253 27.14 8.01 21.49
CA LYS A 253 27.86 8.88 20.58
C LYS A 253 27.06 9.01 19.29
N GLU A 254 26.84 10.25 18.89
CA GLU A 254 26.33 10.57 17.57
C GLU A 254 27.47 10.50 16.55
N ILE A 255 27.20 9.81 15.45
CA ILE A 255 28.12 9.67 14.32
C ILE A 255 27.57 10.51 13.19
N ASP A 256 28.40 11.43 12.68
CA ASP A 256 28.04 12.24 11.52
C ASP A 256 27.87 11.33 10.29
N VAL A 257 26.69 11.37 9.69
CA VAL A 257 26.32 10.61 8.49
C VAL A 257 25.71 11.57 7.50
N ALA A 258 26.19 11.53 6.26
CA ALA A 258 25.73 12.44 5.24
C ALA A 258 24.24 12.21 4.90
N ASP A 259 23.54 13.31 4.66
CA ASP A 259 22.26 13.31 3.97
C ASP A 259 22.40 12.63 2.60
N SER A 260 21.36 11.91 2.19
CA SER A 260 21.35 11.19 0.92
C SER A 260 20.10 11.52 0.10
N ASN A 261 20.19 11.29 -1.21
CA ASN A 261 19.06 11.44 -2.13
C ASN A 261 18.64 10.08 -2.64
N LEU A 262 17.43 9.65 -2.28
CA LEU A 262 16.85 8.39 -2.74
C LEU A 262 15.97 8.64 -3.96
N LYS A 263 16.02 7.73 -4.94
CA LYS A 263 15.22 7.83 -6.17
C LYS A 263 13.98 6.95 -6.06
N LEU A 264 12.81 7.55 -6.13
CA LEU A 264 11.56 6.83 -6.40
C LEU A 264 11.54 6.45 -7.88
N PRO A 265 11.40 5.16 -8.23
CA PRO A 265 11.50 4.69 -9.59
C PRO A 265 10.33 5.17 -10.43
N SER A 266 10.56 5.35 -11.73
CA SER A 266 9.47 5.59 -12.67
C SER A 266 8.56 4.35 -12.77
N LYS A 267 7.26 4.58 -12.96
CA LYS A 267 6.25 3.54 -13.12
C LYS A 267 5.37 3.83 -14.32
N LEU A 268 5.16 2.84 -15.16
CA LEU A 268 4.24 2.87 -16.30
C LEU A 268 3.27 1.70 -16.18
N ALA A 269 1.96 1.95 -16.23
CA ALA A 269 0.97 0.89 -16.29
C ALA A 269 0.10 1.04 -17.54
N PHE A 270 -0.22 -0.09 -18.16
CA PHE A 270 -1.14 -0.20 -19.29
C PHE A 270 -2.14 -1.30 -18.98
N GLY A 271 -3.42 -1.04 -19.22
CA GLY A 271 -4.42 -2.08 -19.10
C GLY A 271 -5.64 -1.83 -19.97
N ALA A 272 -6.39 -2.92 -20.16
CA ALA A 272 -7.62 -2.91 -20.93
C ALA A 272 -8.63 -3.86 -20.29
N GLY A 273 -9.90 -3.57 -20.51
CA GLY A 273 -10.98 -4.37 -19.99
C GLY A 273 -12.26 -4.17 -20.77
N PHE A 274 -13.16 -5.11 -20.55
CA PHE A 274 -14.42 -5.21 -21.24
C PHE A 274 -15.51 -5.63 -20.29
N GLY A 275 -16.71 -5.15 -20.49
CA GLY A 275 -17.81 -5.48 -19.62
C GLY A 275 -19.14 -4.94 -20.07
N LYS A 276 -20.09 -4.99 -19.15
CA LYS A 276 -21.37 -4.32 -19.26
C LYS A 276 -21.61 -3.60 -17.94
N LYS A 277 -21.69 -2.27 -18.03
CA LYS A 277 -21.97 -1.39 -16.89
C LYS A 277 -23.09 -1.96 -16.01
N THR A 278 -22.85 -1.91 -14.70
CA THR A 278 -23.71 -2.44 -13.61
C THR A 278 -24.01 -3.95 -13.64
N GLN A 279 -23.33 -4.74 -14.49
CA GLN A 279 -23.51 -6.20 -14.52
C GLN A 279 -22.20 -6.95 -14.36
N TRP A 280 -21.20 -6.67 -15.18
CA TRP A 280 -19.91 -7.36 -15.07
C TRP A 280 -18.80 -6.61 -15.78
N PHE A 281 -17.57 -6.88 -15.38
CA PHE A 281 -16.37 -6.36 -16.02
C PHE A 281 -15.23 -7.35 -15.81
N VAL A 282 -14.39 -7.50 -16.82
CA VAL A 282 -13.11 -8.20 -16.73
C VAL A 282 -12.03 -7.33 -17.36
N GLY A 283 -10.84 -7.34 -16.77
CA GLY A 283 -9.71 -6.58 -17.28
C GLY A 283 -8.38 -7.23 -16.94
N ALA A 284 -7.37 -6.76 -17.65
CA ALA A 284 -5.98 -7.10 -17.41
C ALA A 284 -5.13 -5.82 -17.43
N GLU A 285 -4.08 -5.80 -16.63
CA GLU A 285 -3.15 -4.69 -16.51
C GLU A 285 -1.73 -5.22 -16.34
N VAL A 286 -0.78 -4.57 -17.01
CA VAL A 286 0.65 -4.74 -16.81
C VAL A 286 1.23 -3.45 -16.28
N THR A 287 2.07 -3.56 -15.27
CA THR A 287 2.84 -2.45 -14.68
C THR A 287 4.32 -2.75 -14.82
N PHE A 288 5.07 -1.78 -15.33
CA PHE A 288 6.53 -1.77 -15.37
C PHE A 288 7.05 -0.70 -14.42
N GLN A 289 8.09 -1.02 -13.66
CA GLN A 289 8.73 -0.09 -12.74
C GLN A 289 10.26 -0.20 -12.84
N GLU A 290 10.93 0.93 -13.08
CA GLU A 290 12.40 1.00 -13.24
C GLU A 290 13.13 0.97 -11.88
N SER A 291 12.92 -0.10 -11.11
CA SER A 291 13.52 -0.28 -9.78
C SER A 291 15.05 -0.46 -9.83
N SER A 292 15.67 -0.73 -10.97
CA SER A 292 17.13 -0.87 -11.11
C SER A 292 17.92 0.38 -10.72
N LYS A 293 17.28 1.57 -10.73
CA LYS A 293 17.89 2.84 -10.30
C LYS A 293 17.66 3.14 -8.82
N PHE A 294 17.10 2.19 -8.07
CA PHE A 294 16.82 2.36 -6.65
C PHE A 294 18.13 2.27 -5.85
N GLY A 295 18.47 3.36 -5.16
CA GLY A 295 19.64 3.40 -4.28
C GLY A 295 19.41 2.63 -2.97
N SER A 296 20.50 2.22 -2.32
CA SER A 296 20.44 1.77 -0.93
C SER A 296 20.35 2.97 0.02
N ARG A 297 19.76 2.77 1.21
CA ARG A 297 19.82 3.78 2.29
C ARG A 297 21.19 3.86 2.95
N TYR A 298 21.94 2.77 2.88
CA TYR A 298 23.27 2.63 3.45
C TYR A 298 24.18 1.94 2.43
N ASP A 299 25.38 2.48 2.22
CA ASP A 299 26.37 1.94 1.28
C ASP A 299 26.95 0.59 1.73
N ASP A 300 26.73 0.20 2.99
CA ASP A 300 27.27 -1.02 3.61
C ASP A 300 26.50 -2.31 3.25
N ILE A 301 25.38 -2.23 2.52
CA ILE A 301 24.56 -3.39 2.14
C ILE A 301 25.05 -3.95 0.80
N THR A 302 25.93 -4.95 0.83
CA THR A 302 26.63 -5.47 -0.38
C THR A 302 25.95 -6.67 -1.07
N ASN A 303 25.00 -7.36 -0.41
CA ASN A 303 24.38 -8.59 -0.93
C ASN A 303 22.97 -8.39 -1.52
N VAL A 304 22.61 -7.15 -1.87
CA VAL A 304 21.30 -6.83 -2.46
C VAL A 304 21.47 -5.95 -3.67
N SER A 305 20.74 -6.30 -4.73
CA SER A 305 20.62 -5.50 -5.94
C SER A 305 19.15 -5.32 -6.31
N TYR A 306 18.90 -4.37 -7.21
CA TYR A 306 17.57 -4.12 -7.73
C TYR A 306 17.54 -4.33 -9.24
N GLU A 307 16.49 -4.99 -9.71
CA GLU A 307 16.17 -5.16 -11.13
C GLU A 307 14.82 -4.51 -11.45
N ASN A 308 14.49 -4.34 -12.73
CA ASN A 308 13.21 -3.76 -13.11
C ASN A 308 12.05 -4.66 -12.66
N ALA A 309 11.10 -4.08 -11.93
CA ALA A 309 9.94 -4.77 -11.42
C ALA A 309 8.84 -4.81 -12.48
N THR A 310 8.12 -5.92 -12.55
CA THR A 310 6.98 -6.09 -13.46
C THR A 310 5.85 -6.78 -12.74
N ARG A 311 4.63 -6.25 -12.88
CA ARG A 311 3.42 -6.82 -12.30
C ARG A 311 2.36 -7.05 -13.38
N TYR A 312 1.74 -8.21 -13.33
CA TYR A 312 0.59 -8.60 -14.12
C TYR A 312 -0.60 -8.78 -13.20
N SER A 313 -1.73 -8.18 -13.57
CA SER A 313 -2.98 -8.28 -12.82
C SER A 313 -4.11 -8.63 -13.77
N VAL A 314 -4.95 -9.59 -13.39
CA VAL A 314 -6.18 -9.94 -14.11
C VAL A 314 -7.30 -10.02 -13.09
N GLY A 315 -8.44 -9.43 -13.39
CA GLY A 315 -9.54 -9.41 -12.43
C GLY A 315 -10.80 -8.78 -12.98
N GLY A 316 -11.80 -8.67 -12.11
CA GLY A 316 -13.10 -8.19 -12.53
C GLY A 316 -14.14 -8.18 -11.43
N TYR A 317 -15.35 -7.78 -11.81
CA TYR A 317 -16.51 -7.82 -10.94
C TYR A 317 -17.73 -8.41 -11.65
N PHE A 318 -18.67 -8.89 -10.84
CA PHE A 318 -19.98 -9.36 -11.26
C PHE A 318 -21.04 -8.84 -10.28
N VAL A 319 -22.14 -8.33 -10.81
CA VAL A 319 -23.31 -7.84 -10.08
C VAL A 319 -24.53 -8.53 -10.69
N PRO A 320 -25.17 -9.48 -9.98
CA PRO A 320 -26.27 -10.25 -10.55
C PRO A 320 -27.44 -9.37 -11.02
N ASN A 321 -27.89 -8.46 -10.15
CA ASN A 321 -28.84 -7.41 -10.50
C ASN A 321 -28.75 -6.22 -9.53
N PHE A 322 -28.20 -5.11 -10.01
CA PHE A 322 -27.98 -3.90 -9.20
C PHE A 322 -29.29 -3.22 -8.73
N ASP A 323 -30.40 -3.39 -9.46
CA ASP A 323 -31.69 -2.74 -9.18
C ASP A 323 -32.72 -3.66 -8.50
N SER A 324 -32.30 -4.84 -8.04
CA SER A 324 -33.17 -5.83 -7.42
C SER A 324 -33.89 -5.28 -6.17
N PHE A 325 -35.23 -5.20 -6.25
CA PHE A 325 -36.09 -4.84 -5.12
C PHE A 325 -36.33 -6.01 -4.16
N THR A 326 -36.23 -7.25 -4.63
CA THR A 326 -36.65 -8.44 -3.90
C THR A 326 -35.52 -9.15 -3.15
N SER A 327 -34.28 -9.01 -3.61
CA SER A 327 -33.13 -9.72 -3.04
C SER A 327 -31.92 -8.81 -2.89
N TYR A 328 -31.42 -8.70 -1.66
CA TYR A 328 -30.20 -7.96 -1.31
C TYR A 328 -28.97 -8.54 -2.00
N TRP A 329 -28.80 -9.87 -1.98
CA TRP A 329 -27.63 -10.57 -2.54
C TRP A 329 -27.46 -10.42 -4.04
N LYS A 330 -28.54 -10.08 -4.76
CA LYS A 330 -28.47 -9.73 -6.18
C LYS A 330 -27.82 -8.36 -6.42
N ARG A 331 -27.88 -7.45 -5.44
CA ARG A 331 -27.26 -6.11 -5.51
C ARG A 331 -25.80 -6.09 -5.05
N VAL A 332 -25.33 -7.18 -4.43
CA VAL A 332 -23.94 -7.31 -3.98
C VAL A 332 -23.01 -7.39 -5.19
N THR A 333 -21.90 -6.64 -5.13
CA THR A 333 -20.84 -6.71 -6.12
C THR A 333 -19.81 -7.76 -5.73
N TYR A 334 -19.68 -8.81 -6.51
CA TYR A 334 -18.69 -9.86 -6.30
C TYR A 334 -17.45 -9.52 -7.13
N ARG A 335 -16.27 -9.57 -6.51
CA ARG A 335 -14.99 -9.23 -7.14
C ARG A 335 -14.01 -10.39 -7.01
N ALA A 336 -13.20 -10.59 -8.04
CA ALA A 336 -12.13 -11.56 -8.01
C ALA A 336 -10.95 -11.08 -8.85
N GLY A 337 -9.75 -11.55 -8.52
CA GLY A 337 -8.56 -11.28 -9.32
C GLY A 337 -7.35 -12.11 -8.93
N LEU A 338 -6.36 -12.06 -9.81
CA LEU A 338 -5.07 -12.72 -9.71
C LEU A 338 -3.99 -11.68 -9.97
N LYS A 339 -2.88 -11.79 -9.25
CA LYS A 339 -1.68 -10.99 -9.47
C LYS A 339 -0.43 -11.87 -9.49
N TYR A 340 0.50 -11.48 -10.34
CA TYR A 340 1.88 -11.95 -10.32
C TYR A 340 2.79 -10.72 -10.39
N GLU A 341 3.77 -10.65 -9.50
CA GLU A 341 4.68 -9.52 -9.40
C GLU A 341 6.11 -10.01 -9.19
N ASN A 342 7.01 -9.59 -10.07
CA ASN A 342 8.43 -9.54 -9.74
C ASN A 342 8.66 -8.22 -9.00
N THR A 343 9.06 -8.28 -7.73
CA THR A 343 9.18 -7.09 -6.88
C THR A 343 10.36 -6.21 -7.26
N GLY A 344 11.28 -6.72 -8.10
CA GLY A 344 12.52 -6.05 -8.47
C GLY A 344 13.59 -6.10 -7.38
N LEU A 345 13.34 -6.76 -6.25
CA LEU A 345 14.35 -7.01 -5.22
C LEU A 345 15.07 -8.32 -5.53
N VAL A 346 16.40 -8.27 -5.59
CA VAL A 346 17.27 -9.43 -5.79
C VAL A 346 18.16 -9.60 -4.55
N VAL A 347 18.04 -10.74 -3.88
CA VAL A 347 18.83 -11.08 -2.67
C VAL A 347 19.62 -12.34 -2.96
N GLY A 348 20.95 -12.28 -2.86
CA GLY A 348 21.83 -13.43 -3.17
C GLY A 348 21.53 -14.03 -4.55
N ASP A 349 21.51 -13.18 -5.58
CA ASP A 349 21.22 -13.53 -6.99
C ASP A 349 19.82 -14.15 -7.26
N THR A 350 18.91 -14.07 -6.29
CA THR A 350 17.55 -14.60 -6.43
C THR A 350 16.52 -13.47 -6.42
N SER A 351 15.77 -13.33 -7.52
CA SER A 351 14.65 -12.38 -7.61
C SER A 351 13.48 -12.79 -6.72
N ILE A 352 12.97 -11.84 -5.94
CA ILE A 352 11.81 -12.03 -5.08
C ILE A 352 10.52 -11.84 -5.88
N LYS A 353 9.68 -12.89 -5.87
CA LYS A 353 8.41 -12.92 -6.61
C LYS A 353 7.24 -13.01 -5.63
N ASP A 354 6.14 -12.34 -5.98
CA ASP A 354 4.86 -12.38 -5.27
C ASP A 354 3.75 -12.92 -6.19
N TYR A 355 2.98 -13.87 -5.67
CA TYR A 355 1.81 -14.45 -6.31
C TYR A 355 0.63 -14.31 -5.38
N GLY A 356 -0.48 -13.78 -5.87
CA GLY A 356 -1.66 -13.57 -5.04
C GLY A 356 -2.96 -13.79 -5.78
N MET A 357 -3.98 -14.23 -5.04
CA MET A 357 -5.38 -14.24 -5.47
C MET A 357 -6.19 -13.36 -4.53
N THR A 358 -7.21 -12.71 -5.07
CA THR A 358 -8.05 -11.76 -4.34
C THR A 358 -9.51 -12.06 -4.59
N LEU A 359 -10.33 -11.93 -3.56
CA LEU A 359 -11.78 -11.98 -3.60
C LEU A 359 -12.33 -10.75 -2.88
N GLY A 360 -13.53 -10.32 -3.24
CA GLY A 360 -14.18 -9.25 -2.49
C GLY A 360 -15.67 -9.10 -2.75
N LEU A 361 -16.32 -8.42 -1.82
CA LEU A 361 -17.74 -8.12 -1.80
C LEU A 361 -17.94 -6.62 -1.59
N GLY A 362 -18.72 -5.98 -2.47
CA GLY A 362 -19.25 -4.64 -2.28
C GLY A 362 -20.69 -4.74 -1.82
N LEU A 363 -20.94 -4.40 -0.57
CA LEU A 363 -22.22 -4.48 0.12
C LEU A 363 -22.89 -3.10 0.10
N PRO A 364 -24.01 -2.91 -0.62
CA PRO A 364 -24.75 -1.66 -0.58
C PRO A 364 -25.30 -1.39 0.83
N VAL A 365 -25.17 -0.15 1.32
CA VAL A 365 -25.59 0.25 2.67
C VAL A 365 -26.57 1.43 2.63
N GLY A 366 -27.67 1.30 3.38
CA GLY A 366 -28.45 2.45 3.86
C GLY A 366 -29.34 3.19 2.86
N GLY A 367 -29.94 2.52 1.87
CA GLY A 367 -30.89 3.15 0.91
C GLY A 367 -30.28 4.25 0.00
N THR A 368 -29.02 4.60 0.23
CA THR A 368 -28.20 5.51 -0.57
C THR A 368 -27.26 4.70 -1.47
N ILE A 369 -26.42 5.38 -2.25
CA ILE A 369 -25.44 4.78 -3.17
C ILE A 369 -24.09 4.53 -2.43
N SER A 370 -24.13 4.34 -1.11
CA SER A 370 -22.94 4.07 -0.29
C SER A 370 -22.69 2.56 -0.15
N ASN A 371 -21.43 2.18 0.07
CA ASN A 371 -20.97 0.80 0.02
C ASN A 371 -20.01 0.50 1.18
N LEU A 372 -20.18 -0.67 1.79
CA LEU A 372 -19.15 -1.32 2.60
C LEU A 372 -18.45 -2.34 1.70
N ASN A 373 -17.13 -2.26 1.57
CA ASN A 373 -16.37 -3.24 0.81
C ASN A 373 -15.56 -4.10 1.77
N ILE A 374 -15.61 -5.41 1.52
CA ILE A 374 -14.85 -6.43 2.23
C ILE A 374 -14.04 -7.17 1.18
N GLY A 375 -12.76 -7.37 1.42
CA GLY A 375 -11.94 -8.18 0.54
C GLY A 375 -10.99 -9.07 1.29
N PHE A 376 -10.57 -10.11 0.59
CA PHE A 376 -9.67 -11.14 1.07
C PHE A 376 -8.58 -11.36 0.02
N GLU A 377 -7.34 -11.49 0.46
CA GLU A 377 -6.21 -11.80 -0.39
C GLU A 377 -5.40 -12.92 0.25
N TYR A 378 -4.99 -13.88 -0.58
CA TYR A 378 -4.11 -14.95 -0.17
C TYR A 378 -2.97 -15.07 -1.18
N GLY A 379 -1.75 -15.17 -0.69
CA GLY A 379 -0.59 -15.18 -1.57
C GLY A 379 0.68 -15.69 -0.92
N ARG A 380 1.73 -15.72 -1.74
CA ARG A 380 3.08 -16.11 -1.34
C ARG A 380 4.11 -15.17 -1.95
N LYS A 381 5.06 -14.73 -1.15
CA LYS A 381 6.20 -13.88 -1.53
C LYS A 381 7.52 -14.57 -1.16
N GLY A 382 8.51 -14.49 -2.04
CA GLY A 382 9.85 -15.01 -1.80
C GLY A 382 9.98 -16.54 -1.89
N THR A 383 11.12 -17.05 -1.42
CA THR A 383 11.51 -18.47 -1.50
C THR A 383 12.29 -18.87 -0.26
N THR A 384 12.41 -20.18 0.01
CA THR A 384 13.28 -20.74 1.07
C THR A 384 14.66 -21.13 0.56
N HIS A 385 14.89 -21.02 -0.75
CA HIS A 385 16.17 -21.35 -1.37
C HIS A 385 17.28 -20.39 -0.88
N LEU A 386 18.52 -20.89 -0.70
CA LEU A 386 19.67 -20.11 -0.20
C LEU A 386 19.42 -19.40 1.15
N GLY A 387 18.62 -20.00 2.04
CA GLY A 387 18.33 -19.43 3.36
C GLY A 387 17.41 -18.21 3.33
N LEU A 388 16.81 -17.89 2.18
CA LEU A 388 15.83 -16.80 2.05
C LEU A 388 14.53 -17.11 2.80
N VAL A 389 13.73 -16.07 3.02
CA VAL A 389 12.45 -16.18 3.74
C VAL A 389 11.32 -16.35 2.73
N LYS A 390 10.53 -17.40 2.88
CA LYS A 390 9.24 -17.52 2.19
C LYS A 390 8.13 -17.00 3.10
N GLU A 391 7.32 -16.09 2.58
CA GLU A 391 6.18 -15.52 3.27
C GLU A 391 4.89 -16.03 2.63
N THR A 392 4.05 -16.71 3.41
CA THR A 392 2.67 -16.98 3.02
C THR A 392 1.77 -16.01 3.78
N TYR A 393 0.98 -15.21 3.08
CA TYR A 393 0.15 -14.18 3.70
C TYR A 393 -1.33 -14.34 3.40
N ALA A 394 -2.16 -13.92 4.36
CA ALA A 394 -3.60 -13.80 4.23
C ALA A 394 -4.00 -12.40 4.74
N ASN A 395 -4.64 -11.61 3.88
CA ASN A 395 -5.06 -10.25 4.20
C ASN A 395 -6.58 -10.13 4.13
N ILE A 396 -7.17 -9.46 5.10
CA ILE A 396 -8.55 -9.00 5.10
C ILE A 396 -8.52 -7.48 4.98
N PHE A 397 -9.25 -6.92 4.03
CA PHE A 397 -9.34 -5.47 3.84
C PHE A 397 -10.79 -5.04 3.92
N LEU A 398 -11.02 -3.91 4.58
CA LEU A 398 -12.33 -3.31 4.80
C LEU A 398 -12.25 -1.86 4.34
N SER A 399 -13.25 -1.40 3.58
CA SER A 399 -13.42 0.04 3.33
C SER A 399 -14.86 0.47 3.35
N LEU A 400 -15.06 1.73 3.71
CA LEU A 400 -16.31 2.43 3.55
C LEU A 400 -16.16 3.39 2.38
N SER A 401 -17.15 3.39 1.48
CA SER A 401 -17.29 4.33 0.39
C SER A 401 -18.64 5.04 0.55
N LEU A 402 -18.60 6.21 1.18
CA LEU A 402 -19.76 7.03 1.50
C LEU A 402 -19.98 8.04 0.38
N ASN A 403 -21.12 7.95 -0.28
CA ASN A 403 -21.42 8.76 -1.47
C ASN A 403 -22.63 9.66 -1.22
N ASP A 404 -22.47 10.94 -1.51
CA ASP A 404 -23.55 11.93 -1.36
C ASP A 404 -23.44 13.08 -2.37
N ARG A 405 -24.51 13.84 -2.55
CA ARG A 405 -24.54 15.07 -3.36
C ARG A 405 -24.26 16.26 -2.46
N TRP A 406 -23.01 16.70 -2.43
CA TRP A 406 -22.67 17.93 -1.72
C TRP A 406 -22.97 19.16 -2.60
N PHE A 407 -23.09 20.33 -1.98
CA PHE A 407 -23.30 21.62 -2.66
C PHE A 407 -24.64 21.78 -3.40
N VAL A 408 -25.66 21.02 -3.03
CA VAL A 408 -27.04 21.32 -3.43
C VAL A 408 -27.47 22.60 -2.71
N LYS A 409 -27.63 23.71 -3.45
CA LYS A 409 -28.25 24.93 -2.90
C LYS A 409 -29.61 24.56 -2.33
N ARG A 410 -29.78 24.70 -1.01
CA ARG A 410 -31.07 24.51 -0.35
C ARG A 410 -32.01 25.59 -0.88
N LYS A 411 -33.19 25.19 -1.36
CA LYS A 411 -34.17 26.11 -1.93
C LYS A 411 -34.89 26.96 -0.88
N TYR A 412 -34.78 26.61 0.40
CA TYR A 412 -35.37 27.35 1.51
C TYR A 412 -34.45 27.25 2.74
N GLU A 413 -34.05 28.41 3.27
CA GLU A 413 -33.64 28.65 4.65
C GLU A 413 -34.49 29.80 5.20
#